data_AF-A0A1Y4SXB3-F1
#
_entry.id   AF-A0A1Y4SXB3-F1
#
_cell.length_a   1.000
_cell.length_b   1.000
_cell.length_c   1.000
_cell.angle_alpha   90.00
_cell.angle_beta   90.00
_cell.angle_gamma   90.00
#
_symmetry.space_group_name_H-M   'P 1'
#
loop_
_entity.id
_entity.type
_entity.pdbx_description
1 polymer ?
#
loop_
_entity_poly.entity_id
_entity_poly.type
_entity_poly.pdbx_seq_one_letter_code
_entity_poly.pdbx_strand_id
1 'polypeptide(L)'
;MPEDYYAGAQHNGYTLHTAPIFMPNTVGGYLPGPADCPGPDRFGRPNAVLCALAHGYVVACIGVRGRTSGHRNAEFFEGSKTMAQQKETGRSVGKAPAFAVDMKAGIRWLRKNRALIPGDPEKIITSGTSAGGALSALTGASGNSPLYAADLARIGAVEERDDIFAANCYCPIHNLENADAAYEWMFCGHDDFSTLRMSVKDGQIVQKGTSGTQTEQQKQISRELKALFPAYLNRLHLKTADGAPLTLAADGTGSFQDALKAAVMQSAQQELDTHTTAQNLSWLAVEGSRVERQSYLSIANGQVVDLDWDAFVSAIVRMKTAPAFDALDLGSPENQEFGTETIDRQHFTPYSQAHDTAGGTLADPALIAQMNPLTFIGRADTAPHWRIRHGVYDRDTSLAIPFILQTVLKNHGCDVDFALPWGLPHSGDYDLKELFGWIDRICAE
;
A
#
# COMPACT_ATOMS: atom_id res chain seq x y z
N MET A 1 5.15 16.77 18.61
CA MET A 1 6.34 16.27 19.31
C MET A 1 6.04 16.22 20.80
N PRO A 2 6.73 15.37 21.59
CA PRO A 2 6.71 15.47 23.04
C PRO A 2 7.19 16.85 23.50
N GLU A 3 6.35 17.59 24.23
CA GLU A 3 6.63 18.98 24.61
C GLU A 3 7.79 19.09 25.63
N ASP A 4 7.94 18.08 26.48
CA ASP A 4 8.97 17.99 27.51
C ASP A 4 10.39 17.80 26.97
N TYR A 5 10.56 17.53 25.67
CA TYR A 5 11.87 17.60 25.01
C TYR A 5 12.53 18.98 25.10
N TYR A 6 11.75 20.07 25.14
CA TYR A 6 12.30 21.42 25.36
C TYR A 6 12.82 21.62 26.80
N ALA A 7 12.40 20.78 27.74
CA ALA A 7 12.89 20.76 29.11
C ALA A 7 14.02 19.73 29.33
N GLY A 8 14.53 19.11 28.25
CA GLY A 8 15.61 18.12 28.31
C GLY A 8 15.16 16.70 28.66
N ALA A 9 13.86 16.40 28.58
CA ALA A 9 13.35 15.05 28.76
C ALA A 9 13.93 14.08 27.73
N GLN A 10 13.90 12.79 28.06
CA GLN A 10 14.25 11.70 27.15
C GLN A 10 13.15 10.65 27.18
N HIS A 11 12.75 10.18 26.01
CA HIS A 11 11.77 9.10 25.84
C HIS A 11 12.39 8.00 25.02
N ASN A 12 12.43 6.78 25.56
CA ASN A 12 13.02 5.60 24.88
C ASN A 12 14.44 5.84 24.34
N GLY A 13 15.25 6.65 25.04
CA GLY A 13 16.62 7.01 24.62
C GLY A 13 16.71 8.18 23.64
N TYR A 14 15.58 8.67 23.12
CA TYR A 14 15.54 9.82 22.23
C TYR A 14 15.49 11.15 22.97
N THR A 15 16.12 12.13 22.36
CA THR A 15 16.19 13.54 22.76
C THR A 15 15.55 14.43 21.70
N LEU A 16 15.48 15.74 21.99
CA LEU A 16 14.99 16.77 21.08
C LEU A 16 15.60 16.71 19.66
N HIS A 17 16.85 16.23 19.50
CA HIS A 17 17.57 16.22 18.23
C HIS A 17 17.89 14.83 17.68
N THR A 18 17.48 13.77 18.38
CA THR A 18 17.76 12.37 17.98
C THR A 18 16.49 11.56 17.75
N ALA A 19 15.33 12.06 18.20
CA ALA A 19 14.05 11.42 17.97
C ALA A 19 13.77 11.27 16.46
N PRO A 20 13.35 10.10 15.98
CA PRO A 20 12.96 9.94 14.59
C PRO A 20 11.71 10.79 14.28
N ILE A 21 11.58 11.14 13.01
CA ILE A 21 10.40 11.84 12.47
C ILE A 21 9.49 10.81 11.82
N PHE A 22 8.46 10.40 12.54
CA PHE A 22 7.39 9.55 12.01
C PHE A 22 6.44 10.39 11.13
N MET A 23 6.19 9.94 9.92
CA MET A 23 5.46 10.70 8.90
C MET A 23 4.31 9.87 8.32
N PRO A 24 3.18 9.76 9.05
CA PRO A 24 2.01 9.05 8.55
C PRO A 24 1.27 9.90 7.51
N ASN A 25 0.58 9.23 6.58
CA ASN A 25 -0.32 9.86 5.63
C ASN A 25 -1.71 9.21 5.68
N THR A 26 -2.72 9.95 5.21
CA THR A 26 -4.14 9.55 5.25
C THR A 26 -4.73 9.36 3.85
N VAL A 27 -3.90 8.94 2.90
CA VAL A 27 -4.35 8.61 1.55
C VAL A 27 -4.99 7.23 1.54
N GLY A 28 -6.17 7.11 0.95
CA GLY A 28 -6.83 5.84 0.66
C GLY A 28 -7.60 5.94 -0.65
N GLY A 29 -7.56 4.90 -1.48
CA GLY A 29 -8.17 4.90 -2.83
C GLY A 29 -7.73 6.07 -3.72
N TYR A 30 -6.49 6.54 -3.54
CA TYR A 30 -5.91 7.73 -4.19
C TYR A 30 -6.71 9.03 -3.96
N LEU A 31 -7.56 9.08 -2.95
CA LEU A 31 -8.24 10.29 -2.51
C LEU A 31 -7.26 11.25 -1.79
N PRO A 32 -7.60 12.55 -1.68
CA PRO A 32 -6.81 13.50 -0.92
C PRO A 32 -6.59 13.03 0.53
N GLY A 33 -5.34 13.09 0.99
CA GLY A 33 -4.95 12.75 2.35
C GLY A 33 -4.73 14.02 3.16
N PRO A 34 -5.70 14.53 3.94
CA PRO A 34 -5.48 15.69 4.78
C PRO A 34 -4.41 15.42 5.85
N ALA A 35 -3.74 16.49 6.30
CA ALA A 35 -2.82 16.39 7.43
C ALA A 35 -3.52 15.78 8.65
N ASP A 36 -2.96 14.68 9.18
CA ASP A 36 -3.48 14.02 10.37
C ASP A 36 -3.18 14.82 11.65
N CYS A 37 -3.92 14.52 12.72
CA CYS A 37 -3.76 15.14 14.03
C CYS A 37 -3.91 14.09 15.13
N PRO A 38 -3.27 14.25 16.30
CA PRO A 38 -3.42 13.29 17.40
C PRO A 38 -4.88 13.23 17.85
N GLY A 39 -5.43 12.02 17.95
CA GLY A 39 -6.82 11.82 18.33
C GLY A 39 -7.29 10.39 18.15
N PRO A 40 -8.61 10.15 18.20
CA PRO A 40 -9.16 8.84 17.91
C PRO A 40 -9.08 8.52 16.40
N ASP A 41 -8.78 7.27 16.10
CA ASP A 41 -9.01 6.65 14.79
C ASP A 41 -10.52 6.46 14.56
N ARG A 42 -10.89 5.93 13.39
CA ARG A 42 -12.30 5.69 13.05
C ARG A 42 -13.01 4.66 13.94
N PHE A 43 -12.25 3.88 14.72
CA PHE A 43 -12.75 2.89 15.67
C PHE A 43 -12.75 3.42 17.12
N GLY A 44 -12.41 4.70 17.33
CA GLY A 44 -12.38 5.34 18.64
C GLY A 44 -11.11 5.07 19.46
N ARG A 45 -10.09 4.42 18.89
CA ARG A 45 -8.82 4.11 19.55
C ARG A 45 -7.78 5.19 19.25
N PRO A 46 -6.72 5.38 20.06
CA PRO A 46 -5.66 6.32 19.71
C PRO A 46 -5.08 6.04 18.31
N ASN A 47 -5.01 7.06 17.45
CA ASN A 47 -4.42 6.93 16.13
C ASN A 47 -2.89 6.85 16.19
N ALA A 48 -2.27 6.47 15.06
CA ALA A 48 -0.81 6.32 14.97
C ALA A 48 -0.05 7.60 15.35
N VAL A 49 -0.59 8.78 15.05
CA VAL A 49 0.00 10.07 15.46
C VAL A 49 0.09 10.19 16.97
N LEU A 50 -1.01 9.96 17.70
CA LEU A 50 -1.03 10.04 19.15
C LEU A 50 -0.11 8.98 19.78
N CYS A 51 -0.14 7.75 19.27
CA CYS A 51 0.72 6.67 19.73
C CYS A 51 2.21 6.98 19.51
N ALA A 52 2.58 7.52 18.34
CA ALA A 52 3.96 7.89 18.02
C ALA A 52 4.48 9.01 18.93
N LEU A 53 3.64 10.03 19.19
CA LEU A 53 3.97 11.08 20.16
C LEU A 53 4.18 10.52 21.57
N ALA A 54 3.29 9.64 22.03
CA ALA A 54 3.41 8.98 23.33
C ALA A 54 4.65 8.09 23.43
N HIS A 55 5.15 7.56 22.30
CA HIS A 55 6.36 6.75 22.22
C HIS A 55 7.65 7.59 22.20
N GLY A 56 7.57 8.91 22.00
CA GLY A 56 8.73 9.80 21.91
C GLY A 56 9.09 10.27 20.51
N TYR A 57 8.33 9.90 19.48
CA TYR A 57 8.65 10.34 18.12
C TYR A 57 8.23 11.79 17.88
N VAL A 58 8.98 12.47 17.03
CA VAL A 58 8.46 13.65 16.36
C VAL A 58 7.53 13.17 15.26
N VAL A 59 6.39 13.84 15.08
CA VAL A 59 5.42 13.48 14.04
C VAL A 59 5.23 14.64 13.10
N ALA A 60 5.37 14.37 11.80
CA ALA A 60 5.08 15.32 10.73
C ALA A 60 3.93 14.77 9.87
N CYS A 61 2.80 15.46 9.85
CA CYS A 61 1.63 15.06 9.07
C CYS A 61 1.50 15.94 7.83
N ILE A 62 2.03 15.50 6.70
CA ILE A 62 1.96 16.25 5.43
C ILE A 62 0.62 15.96 4.76
N GLY A 63 -0.17 17.01 4.54
CA GLY A 63 -1.38 16.92 3.72
C GLY A 63 -1.01 16.83 2.24
N VAL A 64 -1.62 15.88 1.53
CA VAL A 64 -1.35 15.64 0.11
C VAL A 64 -2.63 15.67 -0.71
N ARG A 65 -2.53 16.14 -1.95
CA ARG A 65 -3.60 16.08 -2.94
C ARG A 65 -3.87 14.63 -3.36
N GLY A 66 -5.02 14.42 -4.02
CA GLY A 66 -5.40 13.14 -4.61
C GLY A 66 -6.42 13.33 -5.73
N ARG A 67 -6.89 12.25 -6.37
CA ARG A 67 -7.66 12.28 -7.64
C ARG A 67 -8.90 13.17 -7.68
N THR A 68 -9.46 13.52 -6.53
CA THR A 68 -10.64 14.40 -6.37
C THR A 68 -10.31 15.80 -5.85
N SER A 69 -9.03 16.16 -5.61
CA SER A 69 -8.66 17.51 -5.18
C SER A 69 -9.17 18.57 -6.15
N GLY A 70 -10.01 19.46 -5.62
CA GLY A 70 -10.69 20.51 -6.37
C GLY A 70 -12.18 20.23 -6.65
N HIS A 71 -12.66 19.04 -6.28
CA HIS A 71 -14.05 18.59 -6.42
C HIS A 71 -14.58 17.97 -5.14
N ARG A 72 -15.89 18.06 -4.91
CA ARG A 72 -16.53 17.30 -3.83
C ARG A 72 -16.54 15.81 -4.12
N ASN A 73 -16.27 15.01 -3.10
CA ASN A 73 -16.43 13.56 -3.15
C ASN A 73 -16.97 13.02 -1.83
N ALA A 74 -17.67 11.90 -1.91
CA ALA A 74 -18.21 11.18 -0.76
C ALA A 74 -17.62 9.77 -0.64
N GLU A 75 -16.64 9.42 -1.48
CA GLU A 75 -16.01 8.10 -1.41
C GLU A 75 -15.15 7.99 -0.17
N PHE A 76 -15.03 6.77 0.36
CA PHE A 76 -14.16 6.47 1.50
C PHE A 76 -13.43 5.17 1.23
N PHE A 77 -12.15 5.12 1.58
CA PHE A 77 -11.33 3.92 1.49
C PHE A 77 -10.57 3.73 2.80
N GLU A 78 -10.14 2.51 3.05
CA GLU A 78 -9.24 2.25 4.17
C GLU A 78 -7.97 3.11 4.06
N GLY A 79 -7.51 3.65 5.19
CA GLY A 79 -6.42 4.61 5.23
C GLY A 79 -6.83 6.06 4.96
N SER A 80 -8.04 6.32 4.42
CA SER A 80 -8.54 7.68 4.24
C SER A 80 -8.95 8.35 5.55
N LYS A 81 -8.86 9.68 5.60
CA LYS A 81 -9.47 10.52 6.64
C LYS A 81 -10.55 11.41 6.05
N THR A 82 -11.67 11.54 6.75
CA THR A 82 -12.76 12.43 6.31
C THR A 82 -12.33 13.89 6.38
N MET A 83 -12.69 14.65 5.34
CA MET A 83 -12.43 16.09 5.30
C MET A 83 -13.70 16.85 5.68
N ALA A 84 -13.63 17.66 6.73
CA ALA A 84 -14.76 18.51 7.14
C ALA A 84 -15.10 19.58 6.08
N GLN A 85 -14.13 20.00 5.28
CA GLN A 85 -14.29 20.99 4.23
C GLN A 85 -13.47 20.58 3.00
N GLN A 86 -14.13 20.49 1.85
CA GLN A 86 -13.48 20.33 0.55
C GLN A 86 -13.70 21.61 -0.26
N LYS A 87 -12.61 22.25 -0.69
CA LYS A 87 -12.70 23.44 -1.53
C LYS A 87 -13.07 23.03 -2.95
N GLU A 88 -14.28 23.38 -3.36
CA GLU A 88 -14.71 23.23 -4.74
C GLU A 88 -14.07 24.33 -5.59
N THR A 89 -13.18 23.93 -6.50
CA THR A 89 -12.57 24.85 -7.49
C THR A 89 -13.00 24.52 -8.91
N GLY A 90 -13.59 23.34 -9.13
CA GLY A 90 -13.93 22.82 -10.46
C GLY A 90 -12.72 22.37 -11.27
N ARG A 91 -11.50 22.48 -10.74
CA ARG A 91 -10.26 22.07 -11.41
C ARG A 91 -9.69 20.80 -10.80
N SER A 92 -9.36 19.81 -11.63
CA SER A 92 -8.73 18.56 -11.21
C SER A 92 -7.22 18.75 -11.01
N VAL A 93 -6.79 19.02 -9.77
CA VAL A 93 -5.39 19.42 -9.47
C VAL A 93 -4.60 18.40 -8.65
N GLY A 94 -5.16 17.23 -8.39
CA GLY A 94 -4.56 16.21 -7.51
C GLY A 94 -4.39 14.82 -8.13
N LYS A 95 -4.59 14.70 -9.44
CA LYS A 95 -4.30 13.48 -10.20
C LYS A 95 -2.81 13.12 -10.13
N ALA A 96 -2.44 11.92 -10.58
CA ALA A 96 -1.06 11.48 -10.61
C ALA A 96 -0.14 12.52 -11.31
N PRO A 97 1.07 12.80 -10.78
CA PRO A 97 1.69 12.21 -9.59
C PRO A 97 1.56 13.09 -8.33
N ALA A 98 0.52 13.92 -8.23
CA ALA A 98 0.46 15.03 -7.26
C ALA A 98 0.68 14.62 -5.79
N PHE A 99 0.10 13.50 -5.36
CA PHE A 99 0.25 12.99 -4.00
C PHE A 99 1.72 12.69 -3.60
N ALA A 100 2.53 12.18 -4.53
CA ALA A 100 3.95 11.90 -4.34
C ALA A 100 4.77 13.19 -4.36
N VAL A 101 4.44 14.11 -5.27
CA VAL A 101 5.07 15.44 -5.36
C VAL A 101 4.85 16.23 -4.07
N ASP A 102 3.65 16.20 -3.51
CA ASP A 102 3.32 16.88 -2.25
C ASP A 102 4.09 16.29 -1.06
N MET A 103 4.17 14.96 -0.96
CA MET A 103 4.94 14.28 0.09
C MET A 103 6.42 14.65 0.01
N LYS A 104 7.01 14.59 -1.18
CA LYS A 104 8.40 14.99 -1.43
C LYS A 104 8.64 16.45 -1.07
N ALA A 105 7.77 17.37 -1.49
CA ALA A 105 7.88 18.78 -1.13
C ALA A 105 7.81 18.99 0.40
N GLY A 106 6.98 18.23 1.11
CA GLY A 106 6.93 18.21 2.57
C GLY A 106 8.26 17.79 3.20
N ILE A 107 8.88 16.71 2.70
CA ILE A 107 10.21 16.25 3.16
C ILE A 107 11.28 17.31 2.94
N ARG A 108 11.32 17.90 1.73
CA ARG A 108 12.27 18.97 1.40
C ARG A 108 12.11 20.15 2.36
N TRP A 109 10.88 20.51 2.69
CA TRP A 109 10.60 21.57 3.65
C TRP A 109 11.09 21.21 5.06
N LEU A 110 10.84 19.99 5.55
CA LEU A 110 11.32 19.53 6.85
C LEU A 110 12.85 19.62 6.94
N ARG A 111 13.55 19.09 5.93
CA ARG A 111 15.02 19.06 5.89
C ARG A 111 15.63 20.46 5.77
N LYS A 112 15.00 21.35 4.99
CA LYS A 112 15.41 22.75 4.89
C LYS A 112 15.31 23.49 6.22
N ASN A 113 14.31 23.13 7.03
CA ASN A 113 14.01 23.77 8.31
C ASN A 113 14.54 22.97 9.52
N ARG A 114 15.47 22.03 9.34
CA ARG A 114 16.02 21.17 10.40
C ARG A 114 16.56 21.88 11.64
N ALA A 115 17.00 23.14 11.52
CA ALA A 115 17.45 23.93 12.66
C ALA A 115 16.31 24.41 13.57
N LEU A 116 15.07 24.41 13.06
CA LEU A 116 13.87 24.89 13.75
C LEU A 116 12.95 23.75 14.19
N ILE A 117 13.08 22.58 13.58
CA ILE A 117 12.19 21.44 13.78
C ILE A 117 12.89 20.42 14.67
N PRO A 118 12.28 20.00 15.79
CA PRO A 118 12.78 18.88 16.59
C PRO A 118 12.86 17.58 15.80
N GLY A 119 13.69 16.66 16.28
CA GLY A 119 13.92 15.35 15.69
C GLY A 119 15.06 15.35 14.68
N ASP A 120 15.41 14.15 14.25
CA ASP A 120 16.48 13.91 13.30
C ASP A 120 15.90 13.80 11.88
N PRO A 121 16.14 14.78 10.98
CA PRO A 121 15.68 14.72 9.60
C PRO A 121 16.38 13.64 8.77
N GLU A 122 17.46 13.04 9.27
CA GLU A 122 18.07 11.86 8.66
C GLU A 122 17.36 10.56 9.07
N LYS A 123 16.41 10.62 10.01
CA LYS A 123 15.57 9.50 10.46
C LYS A 123 14.08 9.79 10.20
N ILE A 124 13.74 10.07 8.94
CA ILE A 124 12.34 10.22 8.48
C ILE A 124 11.79 8.84 8.13
N ILE A 125 10.67 8.45 8.75
CA ILE A 125 9.98 7.18 8.50
C ILE A 125 8.57 7.45 7.98
N THR A 126 8.30 7.13 6.71
CA THR A 126 6.94 7.24 6.16
C THR A 126 6.06 6.07 6.60
N SER A 127 4.78 6.32 6.81
CA SER A 127 3.79 5.27 7.06
C SER A 127 2.49 5.54 6.32
N GLY A 128 1.84 4.48 5.85
CA GLY A 128 0.50 4.57 5.28
C GLY A 128 -0.11 3.21 4.97
N THR A 129 -1.40 3.23 4.67
CA THR A 129 -2.24 2.05 4.38
C THR A 129 -2.84 2.16 2.99
N SER A 130 -3.00 1.06 2.27
CA SER A 130 -3.65 1.06 0.94
C SER A 130 -2.88 1.92 -0.07
N ALA A 131 -3.55 2.84 -0.77
CA ALA A 131 -2.91 3.88 -1.59
C ALA A 131 -1.94 4.78 -0.80
N GLY A 132 -2.16 4.97 0.50
CA GLY A 132 -1.18 5.62 1.39
C GLY A 132 0.02 4.73 1.70
N GLY A 133 -0.14 3.41 1.69
CA GLY A 133 0.96 2.45 1.72
C GLY A 133 1.77 2.50 0.44
N ALA A 134 1.11 2.66 -0.71
CA ALA A 134 1.76 2.91 -1.99
C ALA A 134 2.50 4.26 -2.01
N LEU A 135 1.94 5.32 -1.42
CA LEU A 135 2.64 6.60 -1.25
C LEU A 135 3.89 6.45 -0.37
N SER A 136 3.81 5.71 0.74
CA SER A 136 4.98 5.40 1.58
C SER A 136 6.05 4.64 0.79
N ALA A 137 5.65 3.60 0.05
CA ALA A 137 6.56 2.81 -0.77
C ALA A 137 7.20 3.64 -1.91
N LEU A 138 6.40 4.47 -2.59
CA LEU A 138 6.89 5.33 -3.67
C LEU A 138 7.86 6.37 -3.14
N THR A 139 7.57 6.95 -1.97
CA THR A 139 8.48 7.91 -1.32
C THR A 139 9.81 7.25 -0.97
N GLY A 140 9.77 6.07 -0.34
CA GLY A 140 10.97 5.30 0.00
C GLY A 140 11.78 4.84 -1.22
N ALA A 141 11.12 4.49 -2.33
CA ALA A 141 11.80 3.99 -3.51
C ALA A 141 12.47 5.10 -4.33
N SER A 142 11.91 6.31 -4.32
CA SER A 142 12.19 7.35 -5.32
C SER A 142 12.96 8.56 -4.80
N GLY A 143 13.66 8.44 -3.67
CA GLY A 143 14.45 9.53 -3.09
C GLY A 143 15.33 10.23 -4.12
N ASN A 144 15.25 11.56 -4.17
CA ASN A 144 16.03 12.43 -5.05
C ASN A 144 15.89 12.14 -6.56
N SER A 145 14.88 11.38 -6.98
CA SER A 145 14.72 11.01 -8.37
C SER A 145 14.44 12.23 -9.26
N PRO A 146 15.18 12.41 -10.37
CA PRO A 146 14.96 13.53 -11.29
C PRO A 146 13.60 13.46 -12.00
N LEU A 147 12.93 12.30 -11.98
CA LEU A 147 11.61 12.15 -12.58
C LEU A 147 10.55 13.07 -11.94
N TYR A 148 10.74 13.55 -10.70
CA TYR A 148 9.82 14.51 -10.06
C TYR A 148 10.30 15.97 -10.12
N ALA A 149 11.47 16.24 -10.69
CA ALA A 149 12.08 17.57 -10.61
C ALA A 149 11.22 18.67 -11.25
N ALA A 150 10.63 18.39 -12.42
CA ALA A 150 9.76 19.33 -13.12
C ALA A 150 8.48 19.64 -12.32
N ASP A 151 7.87 18.62 -11.71
CA ASP A 151 6.67 18.79 -10.90
C ASP A 151 6.95 19.53 -9.59
N LEU A 152 8.06 19.23 -8.92
CA LEU A 152 8.49 19.91 -7.71
C LEU A 152 8.81 21.39 -7.98
N ALA A 153 9.50 21.69 -9.08
CA ALA A 153 9.75 23.07 -9.50
C ALA A 153 8.45 23.83 -9.81
N ARG A 154 7.50 23.18 -10.48
CA ARG A 154 6.19 23.76 -10.84
C ARG A 154 5.37 24.17 -9.63
N ILE A 155 5.47 23.46 -8.51
CA ILE A 155 4.79 23.84 -7.26
C ILE A 155 5.63 24.74 -6.35
N GLY A 156 6.84 25.12 -6.76
CA GLY A 156 7.75 25.95 -5.98
C GLY A 156 8.29 25.23 -4.73
N ALA A 157 8.45 23.90 -4.78
CA ALA A 157 9.06 23.15 -3.69
C ALA A 157 10.49 23.66 -3.46
N VAL A 158 10.90 23.75 -2.19
CA VAL A 158 12.26 24.18 -1.85
C VAL A 158 13.28 23.20 -2.43
N GLU A 159 14.43 23.69 -2.87
CA GLU A 159 15.54 22.83 -3.31
C GLU A 159 16.24 22.23 -2.07
N GLU A 160 16.01 20.94 -1.86
CA GLU A 160 16.58 20.11 -0.80
C GLU A 160 16.38 18.64 -1.19
N ARG A 161 17.06 17.72 -0.50
CA ARG A 161 16.86 16.28 -0.69
C ARG A 161 15.49 15.79 -0.23
N ASP A 162 15.00 14.70 -0.82
CA ASP A 162 13.72 14.06 -0.49
C ASP A 162 13.80 12.53 -0.31
N ASP A 163 15.01 11.98 -0.17
CA ASP A 163 15.23 10.64 0.38
C ASP A 163 14.78 10.55 1.84
N ILE A 164 14.41 9.35 2.27
CA ILE A 164 13.95 9.05 3.62
C ILE A 164 14.73 7.87 4.20
N PHE A 165 14.68 7.72 5.52
CA PHE A 165 15.39 6.67 6.23
C PHE A 165 14.70 5.31 6.11
N ALA A 166 13.38 5.28 6.26
CA ALA A 166 12.64 4.04 6.24
C ALA A 166 11.21 4.21 5.72
N ALA A 167 10.65 3.14 5.15
CA ALA A 167 9.26 3.10 4.70
C ALA A 167 8.49 1.98 5.39
N ASN A 168 7.43 2.33 6.11
CA ASN A 168 6.42 1.38 6.57
C ASN A 168 5.21 1.41 5.63
N CYS A 169 4.80 0.25 5.14
CA CYS A 169 3.76 0.12 4.12
C CYS A 169 2.77 -0.98 4.52
N TYR A 170 1.55 -0.59 4.88
CA TYR A 170 0.43 -1.53 5.01
C TYR A 170 -0.30 -1.64 3.68
N CYS A 171 -0.49 -2.87 3.22
CA CYS A 171 -1.19 -3.29 2.00
C CYS A 171 -1.02 -2.31 0.81
N PRO A 172 0.23 -2.02 0.39
CA PRO A 172 0.49 -0.98 -0.61
C PRO A 172 -0.16 -1.33 -1.96
N ILE A 173 -1.19 -0.58 -2.35
CA ILE A 173 -1.85 -0.72 -3.65
C ILE A 173 -1.01 0.02 -4.70
N HIS A 174 -0.05 -0.67 -5.30
CA HIS A 174 0.94 -0.12 -6.23
C HIS A 174 1.12 -1.05 -7.44
N ASN A 175 2.07 -0.73 -8.34
CA ASN A 175 2.36 -1.54 -9.54
C ASN A 175 1.08 -1.77 -10.37
N LEU A 176 0.28 -0.70 -10.48
CA LEU A 176 -1.10 -0.73 -10.95
C LEU A 176 -1.19 -1.26 -12.38
N GLU A 177 -0.23 -0.93 -13.22
CA GLU A 177 -0.18 -1.34 -14.62
C GLU A 177 0.05 -2.85 -14.82
N ASN A 178 0.41 -3.57 -13.76
CA ASN A 178 0.53 -5.03 -13.74
C ASN A 178 -0.42 -5.69 -12.73
N ALA A 179 -1.22 -4.89 -12.01
CA ALA A 179 -2.08 -5.37 -10.93
C ALA A 179 -3.28 -6.19 -11.44
N ASP A 180 -3.82 -5.85 -12.61
CA ASP A 180 -4.87 -6.66 -13.25
C ASP A 180 -4.39 -8.08 -13.60
N ALA A 181 -3.21 -8.18 -14.22
CA ALA A 181 -2.61 -9.48 -14.54
C ALA A 181 -2.30 -10.28 -13.26
N ALA A 182 -1.79 -9.63 -12.21
CA ALA A 182 -1.53 -10.27 -10.92
C ALA A 182 -2.81 -10.74 -10.21
N TYR A 183 -3.88 -9.95 -10.30
CA TYR A 183 -5.19 -10.27 -9.72
C TYR A 183 -5.79 -11.50 -10.40
N GLU A 184 -5.77 -11.53 -11.72
CA GLU A 184 -6.30 -12.65 -12.48
C GLU A 184 -5.40 -13.88 -12.44
N TRP A 185 -4.08 -13.73 -12.27
CA TRP A 185 -3.20 -14.86 -11.95
C TRP A 185 -3.64 -15.58 -10.67
N MET A 186 -4.02 -14.83 -9.63
CA MET A 186 -4.47 -15.40 -8.37
C MET A 186 -5.91 -15.90 -8.43
N PHE A 187 -6.85 -15.15 -9.01
CA PHE A 187 -8.30 -15.41 -8.89
C PHE A 187 -9.00 -15.94 -10.16
N CYS A 188 -8.32 -16.13 -11.29
CA CYS A 188 -8.95 -16.72 -12.49
C CYS A 188 -9.47 -18.13 -12.20
N GLY A 189 -10.75 -18.39 -12.50
CA GLY A 189 -11.45 -19.63 -12.17
C GLY A 189 -12.22 -19.57 -10.84
N HIS A 190 -11.99 -18.53 -10.02
CA HIS A 190 -12.78 -18.20 -8.84
C HIS A 190 -13.74 -17.05 -9.19
N ASP A 191 -14.90 -17.40 -9.74
CA ASP A 191 -15.78 -16.44 -10.41
C ASP A 191 -16.75 -15.71 -9.46
N ASP A 192 -17.02 -16.27 -8.29
CA ASP A 192 -17.84 -15.63 -7.28
C ASP A 192 -17.04 -14.52 -6.58
N PHE A 193 -17.60 -13.32 -6.55
CA PHE A 193 -16.98 -12.16 -5.92
C PHE A 193 -17.85 -11.58 -4.80
N SER A 194 -17.20 -10.95 -3.83
CA SER A 194 -17.83 -10.14 -2.80
C SER A 194 -17.02 -8.89 -2.50
N THR A 195 -17.61 -7.73 -2.77
CA THR A 195 -16.99 -6.41 -2.57
C THR A 195 -17.73 -5.60 -1.51
N LEU A 196 -17.01 -4.73 -0.83
CA LEU A 196 -17.52 -3.77 0.13
C LEU A 196 -17.12 -2.37 -0.33
N ARG A 197 -18.09 -1.53 -0.68
CA ARG A 197 -17.84 -0.12 -0.98
C ARG A 197 -18.19 0.74 0.22
N MET A 198 -17.34 1.70 0.52
CA MET A 198 -17.53 2.63 1.64
C MET A 198 -17.73 4.05 1.12
N SER A 199 -18.60 4.80 1.76
CA SER A 199 -18.82 6.22 1.47
C SER A 199 -19.15 6.99 2.74
N VAL A 200 -19.09 8.31 2.67
CA VAL A 200 -19.47 9.21 3.75
C VAL A 200 -20.85 9.78 3.46
N LYS A 201 -21.79 9.56 4.37
CA LYS A 201 -23.14 10.13 4.33
C LYS A 201 -23.45 10.75 5.69
N ASP A 202 -23.83 12.03 5.69
CA ASP A 202 -24.18 12.78 6.91
C ASP A 202 -23.07 12.71 8.00
N GLY A 203 -21.80 12.74 7.57
CA GLY A 203 -20.63 12.65 8.46
C GLY A 203 -20.32 11.25 8.98
N GLN A 204 -21.07 10.23 8.58
CA GLN A 204 -20.86 8.83 8.98
C GLN A 204 -20.38 7.99 7.80
N ILE A 205 -19.53 7.02 8.10
CA ILE A 205 -19.08 6.02 7.12
C ILE A 205 -20.20 4.99 6.97
N VAL A 206 -20.69 4.82 5.75
CA VAL A 206 -21.67 3.80 5.38
C VAL A 206 -21.03 2.78 4.45
N GLN A 207 -21.48 1.53 4.55
CA GLN A 207 -20.94 0.42 3.78
C GLN A 207 -22.03 -0.22 2.92
N LYS A 208 -21.69 -0.59 1.69
CA LYS A 208 -22.56 -1.32 0.77
C LYS A 208 -21.82 -2.54 0.24
N GLY A 209 -22.26 -3.72 0.69
CA GLY A 209 -21.82 -5.00 0.16
C GLY A 209 -22.44 -5.26 -1.22
N THR A 210 -21.69 -5.90 -2.11
CA THR A 210 -22.20 -6.44 -3.37
C THR A 210 -21.50 -7.76 -3.64
N SER A 211 -22.30 -8.80 -3.88
CA SER A 211 -21.79 -10.11 -4.25
C SER A 211 -22.43 -10.56 -5.56
N GLY A 212 -21.74 -11.40 -6.31
CA GLY A 212 -22.22 -11.95 -7.56
C GLY A 212 -21.21 -12.91 -8.17
N THR A 213 -21.45 -13.29 -9.41
CA THR A 213 -20.56 -14.14 -10.20
C THR A 213 -20.13 -13.36 -11.43
N GLN A 214 -18.87 -13.52 -11.86
CA GLN A 214 -18.36 -12.90 -13.08
C GLN A 214 -19.21 -13.27 -14.30
N THR A 215 -19.41 -12.31 -15.21
CA THR A 215 -20.04 -12.57 -16.52
C THR A 215 -19.11 -13.38 -17.41
N GLU A 216 -19.62 -14.01 -18.48
CA GLU A 216 -18.77 -14.74 -19.43
C GLU A 216 -17.70 -13.85 -20.08
N GLN A 217 -18.00 -12.57 -20.31
CA GLN A 217 -17.02 -11.61 -20.79
C GLN A 217 -15.92 -11.38 -19.75
N GLN A 218 -16.27 -11.19 -18.48
CA GLN A 218 -15.30 -11.03 -17.40
C GLN A 218 -14.46 -12.29 -17.19
N LYS A 219 -15.04 -13.48 -17.31
CA LYS A 219 -14.29 -14.76 -17.27
C LYS A 219 -13.30 -14.89 -18.43
N GLN A 220 -13.68 -14.42 -19.62
CA GLN A 220 -12.77 -14.40 -20.77
C GLN A 220 -11.61 -13.42 -20.54
N ILE A 221 -11.91 -12.20 -20.10
CA ILE A 221 -10.91 -11.19 -19.73
C ILE A 221 -9.96 -11.72 -18.64
N SER A 222 -10.52 -12.40 -17.64
CA SER A 222 -9.77 -13.06 -16.55
C SER A 222 -8.71 -14.03 -17.10
N ARG A 223 -9.09 -14.92 -18.02
CA ARG A 223 -8.15 -15.85 -18.67
C ARG A 223 -7.04 -15.14 -19.45
N GLU A 224 -7.40 -14.09 -20.18
CA GLU A 224 -6.44 -13.31 -20.98
C GLU A 224 -5.44 -12.56 -20.10
N LEU A 225 -5.91 -11.86 -19.07
CA LEU A 225 -5.06 -11.15 -18.11
C LEU A 225 -4.15 -12.10 -17.31
N LYS A 226 -4.66 -13.27 -16.88
CA LYS A 226 -3.84 -14.32 -16.24
C LYS A 226 -2.66 -14.73 -17.12
N ALA A 227 -2.88 -14.88 -18.43
CA ALA A 227 -1.82 -15.29 -19.37
C ALA A 227 -0.71 -14.25 -19.54
N LEU A 228 -0.96 -12.97 -19.22
CA LEU A 228 0.05 -11.91 -19.30
C LEU A 228 1.04 -11.92 -18.11
N PHE A 229 0.61 -12.43 -16.96
CA PHE A 229 1.35 -12.29 -15.71
C PHE A 229 2.71 -13.03 -15.68
N PRO A 230 2.85 -14.30 -16.14
CA PRO A 230 4.13 -15.01 -16.10
C PRO A 230 5.25 -14.28 -16.84
N ALA A 231 4.93 -13.72 -18.02
CA ALA A 231 5.91 -12.97 -18.81
C ALA A 231 6.35 -11.70 -18.11
N TYR A 232 5.43 -10.99 -17.45
CA TYR A 232 5.77 -9.84 -16.60
C TYR A 232 6.67 -10.24 -15.44
N LEU A 233 6.26 -11.24 -14.65
CA LEU A 233 6.97 -11.68 -13.45
C LEU A 233 8.41 -12.11 -13.79
N ASN A 234 8.58 -12.93 -14.82
CA ASN A 234 9.89 -13.45 -15.20
C ASN A 234 10.87 -12.36 -15.68
N ARG A 235 10.37 -11.22 -16.21
CA ARG A 235 11.21 -10.06 -16.59
C ARG A 235 11.75 -9.29 -15.40
N LEU A 236 11.16 -9.45 -14.20
CA LEU A 236 11.68 -8.84 -12.98
C LEU A 236 12.95 -9.55 -12.49
N HIS A 237 13.25 -10.75 -13.00
CA HIS A 237 14.43 -11.55 -12.63
C HIS A 237 14.56 -11.76 -11.11
N LEU A 238 13.42 -11.97 -10.45
CA LEU A 238 13.34 -12.16 -9.00
C LEU A 238 14.13 -13.38 -8.54
N LYS A 239 14.74 -13.25 -7.36
CA LYS A 239 15.52 -14.31 -6.74
C LYS A 239 15.19 -14.47 -5.26
N THR A 240 15.29 -15.69 -4.77
CA THR A 240 15.37 -16.00 -3.35
C THR A 240 16.67 -15.48 -2.73
N ALA A 241 16.79 -15.54 -1.39
CA ALA A 241 17.98 -15.10 -0.67
C ALA A 241 19.26 -15.90 -1.03
N ASP A 242 19.12 -17.18 -1.37
CA ASP A 242 20.20 -18.05 -1.86
C ASP A 242 20.47 -17.90 -3.37
N GLY A 243 19.75 -17.01 -4.05
CA GLY A 243 19.98 -16.66 -5.45
C GLY A 243 19.23 -17.51 -6.47
N ALA A 244 18.38 -18.44 -6.05
CA ALA A 244 17.55 -19.24 -6.94
C ALA A 244 16.46 -18.37 -7.62
N PRO A 245 16.18 -18.59 -8.91
CA PRO A 245 15.20 -17.78 -9.64
C PRO A 245 13.77 -18.08 -9.20
N LEU A 246 12.99 -17.02 -8.99
CA LEU A 246 11.54 -17.08 -8.77
C LEU A 246 10.83 -16.80 -10.09
N THR A 247 10.27 -17.85 -10.69
CA THR A 247 9.69 -17.80 -12.04
C THR A 247 8.33 -18.47 -12.07
N LEU A 248 7.56 -18.14 -13.11
CA LEU A 248 6.29 -18.78 -13.47
C LEU A 248 6.38 -19.38 -14.87
N ALA A 249 5.83 -20.57 -15.03
CA ALA A 249 5.55 -21.20 -16.32
C ALA A 249 4.32 -20.54 -16.99
N ALA A 250 4.04 -20.91 -18.23
CA ALA A 250 2.95 -20.33 -19.01
C ALA A 250 1.56 -20.55 -18.39
N ASP A 251 1.38 -21.62 -17.61
CA ASP A 251 0.13 -21.92 -16.89
C ASP A 251 -0.03 -21.13 -15.57
N GLY A 252 1.02 -20.39 -15.16
CA GLY A 252 1.05 -19.61 -13.93
C GLY A 252 1.56 -20.37 -12.71
N THR A 253 2.07 -21.60 -12.86
CA THR A 253 2.70 -22.36 -11.77
C THR A 253 4.22 -22.15 -11.75
N GLY A 254 4.88 -22.37 -10.61
CA GLY A 254 6.35 -22.35 -10.52
C GLY A 254 6.88 -21.85 -9.18
N SER A 255 8.20 -21.66 -9.12
CA SER A 255 8.91 -21.32 -7.88
C SER A 255 8.43 -20.03 -7.21
N PHE A 256 7.91 -19.07 -7.98
CA PHE A 256 7.30 -17.86 -7.39
C PHE A 256 6.00 -18.18 -6.62
N GLN A 257 5.14 -19.03 -7.17
CA GLN A 257 3.92 -19.48 -6.50
C GLN A 257 4.27 -20.28 -5.24
N ASP A 258 5.26 -21.18 -5.33
CA ASP A 258 5.72 -22.00 -4.19
C ASP A 258 6.24 -21.12 -3.04
N ALA A 259 7.03 -20.08 -3.37
CA ALA A 259 7.55 -19.15 -2.38
C ALA A 259 6.44 -18.32 -1.72
N LEU A 260 5.44 -17.89 -2.48
CA LEU A 260 4.29 -17.16 -1.94
C LEU A 260 3.40 -18.07 -1.06
N LYS A 261 3.15 -19.31 -1.50
CA LYS A 261 2.47 -20.35 -0.72
C LYS A 261 3.20 -20.59 0.61
N ALA A 262 4.52 -20.71 0.59
CA ALA A 262 5.33 -20.86 1.80
C ALA A 262 5.20 -19.66 2.76
N ALA A 263 5.13 -18.43 2.24
CA ALA A 263 4.91 -17.24 3.06
C ALA A 263 3.52 -17.23 3.73
N VAL A 264 2.47 -17.70 3.03
CA VAL A 264 1.12 -17.86 3.61
C VAL A 264 1.11 -18.98 4.66
N MET A 265 1.81 -20.09 4.43
CA MET A 265 1.96 -21.16 5.42
C MET A 265 2.70 -20.67 6.67
N GLN A 266 3.76 -19.86 6.50
CA GLN A 266 4.48 -19.25 7.63
C GLN A 266 3.57 -18.32 8.44
N SER A 267 2.72 -17.57 7.77
CA SER A 267 1.70 -16.75 8.42
C SER A 267 0.72 -17.59 9.25
N ALA A 268 0.20 -18.67 8.68
CA ALA A 268 -0.67 -19.61 9.38
C ALA A 268 0.04 -20.21 10.60
N GLN A 269 1.30 -20.63 10.44
CA GLN A 269 2.09 -21.17 11.56
C GLN A 269 2.24 -20.14 12.69
N GLN A 270 2.59 -18.90 12.35
CA GLN A 270 2.74 -17.84 13.33
C GLN A 270 1.45 -17.62 14.13
N GLU A 271 0.30 -17.58 13.47
CA GLU A 271 -0.99 -17.46 14.17
C GLU A 271 -1.34 -18.70 14.99
N LEU A 272 -0.98 -19.90 14.52
CA LEU A 272 -1.18 -21.14 15.27
C LEU A 272 -0.35 -21.16 16.56
N ASP A 273 0.85 -20.56 16.53
CA ASP A 273 1.77 -20.52 17.66
C ASP A 273 1.40 -19.42 18.67
N THR A 274 0.92 -18.26 18.20
CA THR A 274 0.74 -17.08 19.07
C THR A 274 -0.69 -16.62 19.26
N HIS A 275 -1.61 -17.00 18.37
CA HIS A 275 -3.00 -16.55 18.34
C HIS A 275 -3.15 -15.02 18.41
N THR A 276 -2.18 -14.28 17.89
CA THR A 276 -2.13 -12.82 18.03
C THR A 276 -3.35 -12.19 17.37
N THR A 277 -3.72 -12.62 16.17
CA THR A 277 -4.90 -12.09 15.49
C THR A 277 -6.16 -12.46 16.25
N ALA A 278 -6.32 -13.74 16.62
CA ALA A 278 -7.51 -14.22 17.32
C ALA A 278 -7.71 -13.62 18.72
N GLN A 279 -6.64 -13.25 19.43
CA GLN A 279 -6.71 -12.71 20.79
C GLN A 279 -6.69 -11.18 20.82
N ASN A 280 -5.77 -10.55 20.09
CA ASN A 280 -5.50 -9.11 20.20
C ASN A 280 -6.14 -8.29 19.09
N LEU A 281 -6.42 -8.91 17.94
CA LEU A 281 -6.98 -8.24 16.75
C LEU A 281 -8.33 -8.83 16.31
N SER A 282 -9.03 -9.54 17.20
CA SER A 282 -10.32 -10.18 16.87
C SER A 282 -11.40 -9.22 16.40
N TRP A 283 -11.33 -7.95 16.81
CA TRP A 283 -12.20 -6.87 16.36
C TRP A 283 -11.97 -6.47 14.88
N LEU A 284 -10.83 -6.86 14.30
CA LEU A 284 -10.44 -6.58 12.91
C LEU A 284 -10.40 -7.84 12.04
N ALA A 285 -10.16 -9.01 12.66
CA ALA A 285 -10.01 -10.28 11.97
C ALA A 285 -11.22 -10.62 11.09
N VAL A 286 -10.96 -11.16 9.89
CA VAL A 286 -12.01 -11.62 8.98
C VAL A 286 -12.77 -12.77 9.62
N GLU A 287 -14.09 -12.70 9.60
CA GLU A 287 -14.93 -13.76 10.15
C GLU A 287 -14.63 -15.11 9.47
N GLY A 288 -14.52 -16.17 10.27
CA GLY A 288 -14.15 -17.50 9.78
C GLY A 288 -12.65 -17.71 9.56
N SER A 289 -11.78 -16.72 9.79
CA SER A 289 -10.33 -16.85 9.55
C SER A 289 -9.53 -17.61 10.62
N ARG A 290 -10.17 -18.21 11.63
CA ARG A 290 -9.45 -18.96 12.68
C ARG A 290 -8.60 -20.08 12.09
N VAL A 291 -7.29 -20.02 12.31
CA VAL A 291 -6.31 -20.85 11.60
C VAL A 291 -6.59 -22.36 11.73
N GLU A 292 -7.07 -22.82 12.88
CA GLU A 292 -7.35 -24.25 13.13
C GLU A 292 -8.62 -24.77 12.43
N ARG A 293 -9.42 -23.87 11.86
CA ARG A 293 -10.70 -24.20 11.22
C ARG A 293 -10.63 -24.21 9.69
N GLN A 294 -9.43 -24.02 9.12
CA GLN A 294 -9.28 -23.93 7.68
C GLN A 294 -9.09 -25.32 7.06
N SER A 295 -10.04 -25.74 6.23
CA SER A 295 -9.98 -27.05 5.56
C SER A 295 -8.89 -27.15 4.49
N TYR A 296 -8.36 -26.02 4.04
CA TYR A 296 -7.28 -25.94 3.06
C TYR A 296 -5.88 -25.98 3.68
N LEU A 297 -5.77 -26.00 5.03
CA LEU A 297 -4.52 -26.20 5.75
C LEU A 297 -4.40 -27.67 6.18
N SER A 298 -3.23 -28.25 5.97
CA SER A 298 -2.85 -29.51 6.62
C SER A 298 -1.99 -29.20 7.84
N ILE A 299 -2.48 -29.54 9.02
CA ILE A 299 -1.79 -29.33 10.29
C ILE A 299 -1.46 -30.70 10.91
N ALA A 300 -0.18 -30.96 11.17
CA ALA A 300 0.30 -32.17 11.82
C ALA A 300 1.21 -31.82 12.99
N ASN A 301 0.95 -32.37 14.18
CA ASN A 301 1.75 -32.13 15.39
C ASN A 301 1.94 -30.64 15.73
N GLY A 302 0.92 -29.80 15.50
CA GLY A 302 1.00 -28.36 15.73
C GLY A 302 1.79 -27.58 14.66
N GLN A 303 2.13 -28.22 13.53
CA GLN A 303 2.82 -27.57 12.42
C GLN A 303 1.96 -27.56 11.17
N VAL A 304 1.92 -26.42 10.48
CA VAL A 304 1.36 -26.28 9.13
C VAL A 304 2.33 -26.93 8.14
N VAL A 305 1.93 -28.08 7.58
CA VAL A 305 2.77 -28.88 6.69
C VAL A 305 2.41 -28.72 5.22
N ASP A 306 1.19 -28.28 4.92
CA ASP A 306 0.76 -28.00 3.55
C ASP A 306 -0.39 -26.99 3.50
N LEU A 307 -0.55 -26.35 2.34
CA LEU A 307 -1.63 -25.42 1.98
C LEU A 307 -2.17 -25.78 0.60
N ASP A 308 -3.44 -26.16 0.51
CA ASP A 308 -4.13 -26.24 -0.79
C ASP A 308 -4.37 -24.81 -1.30
N TRP A 309 -3.62 -24.42 -2.33
CA TRP A 309 -3.62 -23.05 -2.86
C TRP A 309 -4.97 -22.66 -3.45
N ASP A 310 -5.58 -23.54 -4.25
CA ASP A 310 -6.84 -23.23 -4.92
C ASP A 310 -8.00 -23.22 -3.92
N ALA A 311 -7.99 -24.12 -2.93
CA ALA A 311 -8.97 -24.09 -1.85
C ALA A 311 -8.79 -22.85 -0.95
N PHE A 312 -7.56 -22.41 -0.71
CA PHE A 312 -7.27 -21.15 0.00
C PHE A 312 -7.82 -19.93 -0.76
N VAL A 313 -7.50 -19.80 -2.04
CA VAL A 313 -7.98 -18.68 -2.88
C VAL A 313 -9.52 -18.68 -2.94
N SER A 314 -10.14 -19.87 -3.05
CA SER A 314 -11.60 -20.00 -2.98
C SER A 314 -12.16 -19.53 -1.64
N ALA A 315 -11.50 -19.87 -0.54
CA ALA A 315 -11.97 -19.55 0.81
C ALA A 315 -11.88 -18.05 1.15
N ILE A 316 -10.84 -17.34 0.66
CA ILE A 316 -10.76 -15.89 0.86
C ILE A 316 -11.75 -15.13 -0.03
N VAL A 317 -12.19 -15.74 -1.14
CA VAL A 317 -13.16 -15.20 -2.12
C VAL A 317 -12.59 -14.04 -2.94
N ARG A 318 -12.90 -13.96 -4.23
CA ARG A 318 -12.56 -12.80 -5.07
C ARG A 318 -13.25 -11.53 -4.55
N MET A 319 -12.61 -10.38 -4.62
CA MET A 319 -13.26 -9.10 -4.29
C MET A 319 -13.67 -8.31 -5.54
N LYS A 320 -12.80 -8.25 -6.55
CA LYS A 320 -12.97 -7.40 -7.74
C LYS A 320 -13.25 -8.25 -8.98
N THR A 321 -14.10 -7.78 -9.87
CA THR A 321 -14.33 -8.38 -11.19
C THR A 321 -13.15 -8.08 -12.13
N ALA A 322 -12.99 -8.82 -13.21
CA ALA A 322 -11.95 -8.55 -14.21
C ALA A 322 -12.37 -7.46 -15.23
N PRO A 323 -11.49 -6.49 -15.56
CA PRO A 323 -10.26 -6.13 -14.87
C PRO A 323 -10.55 -5.49 -13.49
N ALA A 324 -9.66 -5.72 -12.54
CA ALA A 324 -9.79 -5.30 -11.15
C ALA A 324 -9.41 -3.83 -10.91
N PHE A 325 -8.54 -3.25 -11.75
CA PHE A 325 -7.99 -1.91 -11.59
C PHE A 325 -8.24 -1.05 -12.83
N ASP A 326 -7.77 -1.45 -14.02
CA ASP A 326 -7.96 -0.67 -15.24
C ASP A 326 -9.28 -1.07 -15.91
N ALA A 327 -10.38 -0.50 -15.43
CA ALA A 327 -11.71 -0.87 -15.89
C ALA A 327 -11.93 -0.45 -17.35
N LEU A 328 -12.51 -1.36 -18.14
CA LEU A 328 -12.75 -1.14 -19.59
C LEU A 328 -13.72 0.01 -19.87
N ASP A 329 -14.52 0.41 -18.87
CA ASP A 329 -15.45 1.54 -18.93
C ASP A 329 -14.92 2.80 -18.23
N LEU A 330 -13.63 2.80 -17.82
CA LEU A 330 -12.97 3.83 -17.01
C LEU A 330 -13.61 4.03 -15.61
N GLY A 331 -14.42 3.09 -15.13
CA GLY A 331 -15.20 3.25 -13.91
C GLY A 331 -14.40 3.21 -12.60
N SER A 332 -13.13 2.80 -12.62
CA SER A 332 -12.36 2.59 -11.38
C SER A 332 -11.80 3.88 -10.76
N PRO A 333 -11.46 3.86 -9.46
CA PRO A 333 -10.66 4.90 -8.82
C PRO A 333 -9.32 5.15 -9.52
N GLU A 334 -8.64 4.08 -9.93
CA GLU A 334 -7.31 4.13 -10.55
C GLU A 334 -7.38 4.77 -11.94
N ASN A 335 -8.42 4.51 -12.74
CA ASN A 335 -8.64 5.22 -14.00
C ASN A 335 -8.74 6.72 -13.77
N GLN A 336 -9.42 7.12 -12.69
CA GLN A 336 -9.55 8.53 -12.33
C GLN A 336 -8.24 9.12 -11.79
N GLU A 337 -7.38 8.35 -11.11
CA GLU A 337 -6.06 8.82 -10.66
C GLU A 337 -5.13 9.13 -11.83
N PHE A 338 -5.16 8.31 -12.88
CA PHE A 338 -4.37 8.49 -14.09
C PHE A 338 -4.95 9.51 -15.09
N GLY A 339 -6.05 10.18 -14.74
CA GLY A 339 -6.52 11.34 -15.48
C GLY A 339 -5.54 12.52 -15.43
N THR A 340 -5.88 13.59 -16.15
CA THR A 340 -5.18 14.87 -16.12
C THR A 340 -6.11 15.97 -15.59
N GLU A 341 -5.67 17.23 -15.69
CA GLU A 341 -6.54 18.36 -15.40
C GLU A 341 -7.73 18.46 -16.39
N THR A 342 -7.55 18.03 -17.64
CA THR A 342 -8.54 18.15 -18.72
C THR A 342 -9.21 16.84 -19.13
N ILE A 343 -8.63 15.70 -18.75
CA ILE A 343 -9.16 14.35 -19.00
C ILE A 343 -9.45 13.72 -17.64
N ASP A 344 -10.71 13.48 -17.27
CA ASP A 344 -11.00 13.00 -15.90
C ASP A 344 -10.41 11.61 -15.64
N ARG A 345 -10.40 10.74 -16.65
CA ARG A 345 -10.04 9.33 -16.52
C ARG A 345 -9.30 8.81 -17.74
N GLN A 346 -8.32 7.95 -17.51
CA GLN A 346 -7.53 7.32 -18.55
C GLN A 346 -7.30 5.84 -18.21
N HIS A 347 -7.05 5.04 -19.24
CA HIS A 347 -6.45 3.73 -19.08
C HIS A 347 -4.98 3.88 -18.67
N PHE A 348 -4.43 2.84 -18.06
CA PHE A 348 -3.02 2.78 -17.68
C PHE A 348 -2.38 1.42 -18.03
N THR A 349 -3.10 0.59 -18.79
CA THR A 349 -2.61 -0.66 -19.36
C THR A 349 -2.88 -0.71 -20.86
N PRO A 350 -1.97 -1.29 -21.66
CA PRO A 350 -2.24 -1.54 -23.08
C PRO A 350 -3.44 -2.46 -23.32
N TYR A 351 -3.68 -3.42 -22.42
CA TYR A 351 -4.78 -4.37 -22.53
C TYR A 351 -6.14 -3.65 -22.45
N SER A 352 -6.38 -2.88 -21.39
CA SER A 352 -7.66 -2.18 -21.23
C SER A 352 -7.86 -1.10 -22.28
N GLN A 353 -6.81 -0.40 -22.73
CA GLN A 353 -6.93 0.53 -23.86
C GLN A 353 -7.36 -0.17 -25.16
N ALA A 354 -6.88 -1.39 -25.43
CA ALA A 354 -7.27 -2.15 -26.62
C ALA A 354 -8.70 -2.72 -26.53
N HIS A 355 -9.28 -2.74 -25.32
CA HIS A 355 -10.62 -3.25 -25.02
C HIS A 355 -11.53 -2.18 -24.41
N ASP A 356 -11.19 -0.91 -24.63
CA ASP A 356 -11.94 0.24 -24.17
C ASP A 356 -13.40 0.19 -24.66
N THR A 357 -14.31 0.56 -23.77
CA THR A 357 -15.76 0.62 -24.03
C THR A 357 -16.34 2.03 -23.83
N ALA A 358 -15.52 2.99 -23.38
CA ALA A 358 -15.95 4.33 -23.01
C ALA A 358 -15.34 5.44 -23.89
N GLY A 359 -14.49 5.12 -24.85
CA GLY A 359 -13.78 6.10 -25.69
C GLY A 359 -12.57 6.72 -24.98
N GLY A 360 -11.92 5.97 -24.09
CA GLY A 360 -10.79 6.40 -23.27
C GLY A 360 -9.47 6.55 -24.00
N THR A 361 -8.53 7.23 -23.34
CA THR A 361 -7.13 7.35 -23.77
C THR A 361 -6.19 6.73 -22.76
N LEU A 362 -4.99 6.35 -23.20
CA LEU A 362 -3.95 5.75 -22.37
C LEU A 362 -3.10 6.87 -21.74
N ALA A 363 -2.87 6.78 -20.44
CA ALA A 363 -1.99 7.67 -19.70
C ALA A 363 -0.55 7.59 -20.22
N ASP A 364 0.20 8.68 -20.08
CA ASP A 364 1.60 8.74 -20.51
C ASP A 364 2.42 7.64 -19.80
N PRO A 365 3.17 6.78 -20.52
CA PRO A 365 4.04 5.78 -19.92
C PRO A 365 5.02 6.33 -18.89
N ALA A 366 5.49 7.57 -19.05
CA ALA A 366 6.36 8.23 -18.07
C ALA A 366 5.62 8.52 -16.76
N LEU A 367 4.34 8.92 -16.83
CA LEU A 367 3.49 9.11 -15.66
C LEU A 367 3.20 7.78 -14.95
N ILE A 368 2.91 6.72 -15.71
CA ILE A 368 2.71 5.37 -15.14
C ILE A 368 3.98 4.92 -14.40
N ALA A 369 5.15 5.10 -15.02
CA ALA A 369 6.44 4.77 -14.38
C ALA A 369 6.69 5.61 -13.11
N GLN A 370 6.30 6.89 -13.10
CA GLN A 370 6.36 7.76 -11.91
C GLN A 370 5.45 7.28 -10.77
N MET A 371 4.45 6.45 -11.02
CA MET A 371 3.51 5.96 -10.00
C MET A 371 3.87 4.55 -9.49
N ASN A 372 4.92 3.92 -10.03
CA ASN A 372 5.34 2.58 -9.64
C ASN A 372 6.66 2.61 -8.83
N PRO A 373 6.65 2.23 -7.54
CA PRO A 373 7.88 2.11 -6.73
C PRO A 373 8.96 1.24 -7.39
N LEU A 374 8.59 0.18 -8.12
CA LEU A 374 9.52 -0.73 -8.78
C LEU A 374 10.36 -0.06 -9.88
N THR A 375 9.92 1.10 -10.40
CA THR A 375 10.69 1.91 -11.35
C THR A 375 12.01 2.41 -10.75
N PHE A 376 12.03 2.67 -9.44
CA PHE A 376 13.08 3.45 -8.79
C PHE A 376 14.04 2.64 -7.94
N ILE A 377 13.62 1.47 -7.45
CA ILE A 377 14.43 0.64 -6.55
C ILE A 377 15.78 0.31 -7.22
N GLY A 378 16.88 0.68 -6.55
CA GLY A 378 18.24 0.51 -7.06
C GLY A 378 18.65 1.46 -8.19
N ARG A 379 17.81 2.46 -8.51
CA ARG A 379 18.06 3.49 -9.55
C ARG A 379 17.91 4.93 -9.05
N ALA A 380 17.37 5.10 -7.85
CA ALA A 380 17.28 6.34 -7.11
C ALA A 380 17.84 6.13 -5.68
N ASP A 381 17.80 7.17 -4.85
CA ASP A 381 18.22 7.05 -3.44
C ASP A 381 17.12 6.31 -2.66
N THR A 382 17.14 4.98 -2.84
CA THR A 382 16.20 4.04 -2.22
C THR A 382 16.46 3.98 -0.72
N ALA A 383 15.42 4.13 0.09
CA ALA A 383 15.51 4.02 1.54
C ALA A 383 16.16 2.68 1.95
N PRO A 384 17.03 2.66 2.96
CA PRO A 384 17.70 1.43 3.38
C PRO A 384 16.76 0.43 4.08
N HIS A 385 15.78 0.91 4.86
CA HIS A 385 14.94 0.07 5.72
C HIS A 385 13.46 0.06 5.30
N TRP A 386 12.87 -1.12 5.26
CA TRP A 386 11.49 -1.32 4.82
C TRP A 386 10.74 -2.25 5.75
N ARG A 387 9.52 -1.85 6.09
CA ARG A 387 8.55 -2.70 6.77
C ARG A 387 7.29 -2.79 5.94
N ILE A 388 6.94 -4.00 5.50
CA ILE A 388 5.78 -4.23 4.63
C ILE A 388 4.87 -5.26 5.27
N ARG A 389 3.57 -4.96 5.30
CA ARG A 389 2.52 -5.86 5.79
C ARG A 389 1.39 -5.93 4.79
N HIS A 390 0.85 -7.11 4.53
CA HIS A 390 -0.38 -7.28 3.74
C HIS A 390 -1.17 -8.45 4.33
N GLY A 391 -2.41 -8.22 4.79
CA GLY A 391 -3.18 -9.28 5.44
C GLY A 391 -3.42 -10.47 4.52
N VAL A 392 -3.35 -11.71 5.02
CA VAL A 392 -3.59 -12.91 4.19
C VAL A 392 -5.01 -12.93 3.59
N TYR A 393 -5.96 -12.27 4.25
CA TYR A 393 -7.35 -12.14 3.81
C TYR A 393 -7.66 -10.75 3.20
N ASP A 394 -6.63 -9.93 2.96
CA ASP A 394 -6.75 -8.71 2.18
C ASP A 394 -6.73 -9.05 0.68
N ARG A 395 -7.84 -8.71 0.01
CA ARG A 395 -8.15 -9.11 -1.37
C ARG A 395 -8.31 -7.89 -2.28
N ASP A 396 -7.93 -6.71 -1.81
CA ASP A 396 -7.97 -5.46 -2.58
C ASP A 396 -6.93 -5.48 -3.71
N THR A 397 -5.86 -6.26 -3.56
CA THR A 397 -4.93 -6.65 -4.60
C THR A 397 -4.46 -8.10 -4.41
N SER A 398 -3.77 -8.66 -5.42
CA SER A 398 -3.15 -9.98 -5.32
C SER A 398 -2.02 -9.98 -4.29
N LEU A 399 -1.88 -11.06 -3.51
CA LEU A 399 -0.75 -11.26 -2.59
C LEU A 399 0.61 -11.21 -3.32
N ALA A 400 0.62 -11.42 -4.64
CA ALA A 400 1.82 -11.28 -5.47
C ALA A 400 2.36 -9.84 -5.48
N ILE A 401 1.53 -8.81 -5.41
CA ILE A 401 1.95 -7.41 -5.52
C ILE A 401 2.90 -7.00 -4.38
N PRO A 402 2.54 -7.12 -3.08
CA PRO A 402 3.46 -6.83 -1.99
C PRO A 402 4.62 -7.84 -1.91
N PHE A 403 4.44 -9.08 -2.37
CA PHE A 403 5.51 -10.07 -2.41
C PHE A 403 6.56 -9.78 -3.48
N ILE A 404 6.17 -9.20 -4.62
CA ILE A 404 7.10 -8.67 -5.62
C ILE A 404 7.90 -7.52 -5.01
N LEU A 405 7.25 -6.54 -4.38
CA LEU A 405 7.91 -5.39 -3.78
C LEU A 405 9.02 -5.80 -2.79
N GLN A 406 8.69 -6.67 -1.83
CA GLN A 406 9.69 -7.13 -0.85
C GLN A 406 10.84 -7.92 -1.52
N THR A 407 10.55 -8.69 -2.57
CA THR A 407 11.59 -9.47 -3.27
C THR A 407 12.55 -8.56 -4.03
N VAL A 408 12.01 -7.56 -4.76
CA VAL A 408 12.81 -6.58 -5.50
C VAL A 408 13.71 -5.79 -4.54
N LEU A 409 13.16 -5.30 -3.42
CA LEU A 409 13.93 -4.61 -2.39
C LEU A 409 15.08 -5.46 -1.84
N LYS A 410 14.81 -6.72 -1.46
CA LYS A 410 15.85 -7.66 -1.00
C LYS A 410 16.90 -7.96 -2.07
N ASN A 411 16.49 -8.13 -3.33
CA ASN A 411 17.41 -8.35 -4.45
C ASN A 411 18.31 -7.13 -4.72
N HIS A 412 17.90 -5.94 -4.29
CA HIS A 412 18.68 -4.71 -4.34
C HIS A 412 19.40 -4.38 -3.01
N GLY A 413 19.43 -5.30 -2.05
CA GLY A 413 20.21 -5.18 -0.83
C GLY A 413 19.59 -4.32 0.26
N CYS A 414 18.30 -3.95 0.14
CA CYS A 414 17.59 -3.27 1.21
C CYS A 414 17.31 -4.22 2.39
N ASP A 415 17.25 -3.66 3.60
CA ASP A 415 16.74 -4.34 4.78
C ASP A 415 15.21 -4.35 4.75
N VAL A 416 14.59 -5.52 4.80
CA VAL A 416 13.14 -5.69 4.58
C VAL A 416 12.52 -6.63 5.61
N ASP A 417 11.75 -6.06 6.52
CA ASP A 417 10.82 -6.75 7.41
C ASP A 417 9.46 -6.92 6.71
N PHE A 418 9.22 -8.11 6.14
CA PHE A 418 7.98 -8.45 5.44
C PHE A 418 7.20 -9.52 6.20
N ALA A 419 5.89 -9.32 6.32
CA ALA A 419 4.98 -10.37 6.77
C ALA A 419 3.63 -10.27 6.07
N LEU A 420 2.93 -11.41 6.00
CA LEU A 420 1.52 -11.48 5.63
C LEU A 420 0.71 -11.81 6.88
N PRO A 421 0.18 -10.86 7.68
CA PRO A 421 -0.50 -11.22 8.93
C PRO A 421 -1.75 -12.06 8.69
N TRP A 422 -1.87 -13.17 9.41
CA TRP A 422 -2.97 -14.12 9.25
C TRP A 422 -4.30 -13.48 9.65
N GLY A 423 -5.37 -13.81 8.92
CA GLY A 423 -6.74 -13.41 9.26
C GLY A 423 -7.07 -11.92 9.12
N LEU A 424 -6.10 -11.06 8.78
CA LEU A 424 -6.34 -9.62 8.67
C LEU A 424 -6.89 -9.24 7.27
N PRO A 425 -7.87 -8.32 7.21
CA PRO A 425 -8.40 -7.75 5.98
C PRO A 425 -7.55 -6.56 5.49
N HIS A 426 -8.04 -5.86 4.48
CA HIS A 426 -7.51 -4.57 4.04
C HIS A 426 -7.53 -3.54 5.18
N SER A 427 -6.35 -3.28 5.75
CA SER A 427 -6.17 -2.50 6.98
C SER A 427 -4.70 -2.17 7.23
N GLY A 428 -4.47 -1.24 8.16
CA GLY A 428 -3.14 -0.89 8.65
C GLY A 428 -3.19 -0.33 10.06
N ASP A 429 -2.04 0.07 10.59
CA ASP A 429 -1.84 0.59 11.95
C ASP A 429 -2.39 -0.32 13.07
N TYR A 430 -2.56 -1.62 12.80
CA TYR A 430 -3.09 -2.59 13.76
C TYR A 430 -2.02 -3.14 14.71
N ASP A 431 -0.74 -2.98 14.40
CA ASP A 431 0.41 -3.53 15.12
C ASP A 431 1.43 -2.44 15.53
N LEU A 432 0.94 -1.25 15.93
CA LEU A 432 1.79 -0.09 16.25
C LEU A 432 2.92 -0.39 17.25
N LYS A 433 2.70 -1.28 18.22
CA LYS A 433 3.75 -1.70 19.16
C LYS A 433 4.91 -2.40 18.44
N GLU A 434 4.62 -3.27 17.48
CA GLU A 434 5.64 -3.94 16.67
C GLU A 434 6.31 -2.99 15.69
N LEU A 435 5.52 -2.10 15.06
CA LEU A 435 6.04 -1.04 14.20
C LEU A 435 7.04 -0.16 14.95
N PHE A 436 6.68 0.33 16.13
CA PHE A 436 7.55 1.21 16.92
C PHE A 436 8.77 0.46 17.45
N GLY A 437 8.61 -0.80 17.87
CA GLY A 437 9.74 -1.64 18.22
C GLY A 437 10.70 -1.89 17.05
N TRP A 438 10.21 -1.93 15.80
CA TRP A 438 11.06 -1.99 14.61
C TRP A 438 11.77 -0.66 14.36
N ILE A 439 11.07 0.48 14.45
CA ILE A 439 11.67 1.81 14.32
C ILE A 439 12.80 2.00 15.35
N ASP A 440 12.57 1.60 16.60
CA ASP A 440 13.57 1.71 17.67
C ASP A 440 14.85 0.92 17.38
N ARG A 441 14.73 -0.27 16.79
CA ARG A 441 15.90 -1.08 16.42
C ARG A 441 16.71 -0.40 15.33
N ILE A 442 16.07 -0.01 14.22
CA ILE A 442 16.78 0.59 13.09
C ILE A 442 17.33 1.98 13.42
N CYS A 443 16.74 2.71 14.37
CA CYS A 443 17.25 4.01 14.80
C CYS A 443 18.39 3.92 15.83
N ALA A 444 18.65 2.74 16.40
CA ALA A 444 19.73 2.50 17.34
C ALA A 444 21.05 2.05 16.66
N GLU A 445 20.97 1.62 15.41
CA GLU A 445 22.12 1.37 14.51
C GLU A 445 22.79 2.68 14.09
#